data_AF-A0A831NVU9-F1
#
_entry.id   AF-A0A831NVU9-F1
#
_cell.length_a   1.000
_cell.length_b   1.000
_cell.length_c   1.000
_cell.angle_alpha   90.00
_cell.angle_beta   90.00
_cell.angle_gamma   90.00
#
_symmetry.space_group_name_H-M   'P 1'
#
loop_
_entity.id
_entity.type
_entity.pdbx_description
1 polymer ?
#
loop_
_entity_poly.entity_id
_entity_poly.type
_entity_poly.pdbx_seq_one_letter_code
_entity_poly.pdbx_strand_id
1 'polypeptide(L)'
;MKLLKYFYQSNRHIKLAVILAPLLAIGTYVITGILLDEKIEKQAGTSKAMQLQPDCHLLSGVCELQHREIAANIAVEDKQGKQLVYLATSVPIQGALLSIRDAAPSPMRSRGTAKRWVLELQQRVGENDVVRLALASDKNRYFAEIPATR
;
A
#
# COMPACT_ATOMS: atom_id res chain seq x y z
N MET A 1 -7.51 -23.75 -45.24
CA MET A 1 -6.45 -24.58 -45.87
C MET A 1 -5.58 -23.86 -46.92
N LYS A 2 -6.03 -22.77 -47.57
CA LYS A 2 -5.20 -22.00 -48.53
C LYS A 2 -4.04 -21.23 -47.88
N LEU A 3 -4.23 -20.69 -46.68
CA LEU A 3 -3.21 -19.95 -45.92
C LEU A 3 -1.98 -20.79 -45.56
N LEU A 4 -2.17 -22.06 -45.16
CA LEU A 4 -1.06 -22.98 -44.85
C LEU A 4 -0.22 -23.32 -46.09
N LYS A 5 -0.86 -23.47 -47.27
CA LYS A 5 -0.15 -23.70 -48.53
C LYS A 5 0.71 -22.51 -48.93
N TYR A 6 0.20 -21.28 -48.73
CA TYR A 6 0.93 -20.05 -49.02
C TYR A 6 2.12 -19.85 -48.08
N PHE A 7 1.95 -20.21 -46.80
CA PHE A 7 3.02 -20.20 -45.82
C PHE A 7 4.16 -21.16 -46.19
N TYR A 8 3.84 -22.37 -46.63
CA TYR A 8 4.83 -23.38 -47.01
C TYR A 8 5.68 -22.97 -48.24
N GLN A 9 5.05 -22.34 -49.23
CA GLN A 9 5.69 -21.85 -50.46
C GLN A 9 6.46 -20.53 -50.29
N SER A 10 6.37 -19.90 -49.11
CA SER A 10 7.02 -18.60 -48.85
C SER A 10 8.52 -18.73 -48.60
N ASN A 11 9.24 -17.62 -48.75
CA ASN A 11 10.68 -17.52 -48.52
C ASN A 11 11.03 -17.93 -47.07
N ARG A 12 12.20 -18.56 -46.86
CA ARG A 12 12.68 -19.00 -45.54
C ARG A 12 12.66 -17.87 -44.50
N HIS A 13 12.92 -16.63 -44.93
CA HIS A 13 12.85 -15.45 -44.05
C HIS A 13 11.43 -15.17 -43.54
N ILE A 14 10.41 -15.30 -44.39
CA ILE A 14 9.01 -15.06 -44.01
C ILE A 14 8.52 -16.17 -43.06
N LYS A 15 8.88 -17.42 -43.35
CA LYS A 15 8.55 -18.56 -42.47
C LYS A 15 9.12 -18.37 -41.06
N LEU A 16 10.38 -17.95 -40.96
CA LEU A 16 11.02 -17.65 -39.68
C LEU A 16 10.36 -16.47 -38.97
N ALA A 17 10.07 -15.38 -39.68
CA ALA A 17 9.46 -14.18 -39.10
C ALA A 17 8.09 -14.47 -38.47
N VAL A 18 7.22 -15.23 -39.14
CA VAL A 18 5.87 -15.54 -38.65
C VAL A 18 5.89 -16.43 -37.40
N ILE A 19 6.92 -17.24 -37.21
CA ILE A 19 7.09 -18.09 -36.02
C ILE A 19 7.78 -17.31 -34.89
N LEU A 20 8.84 -16.58 -35.20
CA LEU A 20 9.64 -15.87 -34.19
C LEU A 20 8.95 -14.62 -33.66
N ALA A 21 8.22 -13.87 -34.49
CA ALA A 21 7.57 -12.64 -34.08
C ALA A 21 6.58 -12.82 -32.90
N PRO A 22 5.62 -13.78 -32.92
CA PRO A 22 4.72 -13.97 -31.78
C PRO A 22 5.45 -14.47 -30.53
N LEU A 23 6.48 -15.30 -30.67
CA LEU A 23 7.30 -15.75 -29.54
C LEU A 23 8.04 -14.60 -28.87
N LEU A 24 8.64 -13.72 -29.67
CA LEU A 24 9.32 -12.51 -29.17
C LEU A 24 8.35 -11.51 -28.56
N ALA A 25 7.13 -11.38 -29.12
CA ALA A 25 6.10 -10.49 -28.56
C ALA A 25 5.66 -10.95 -27.16
N ILE A 26 5.37 -12.24 -27.00
CA ILE A 26 5.00 -12.82 -25.69
C ILE A 26 6.17 -12.71 -24.71
N GLY A 27 7.39 -13.05 -25.15
CA GLY A 27 8.59 -12.93 -24.32
C GLY A 27 8.82 -11.49 -23.85
N THR A 28 8.69 -10.51 -24.75
CA THR A 28 8.84 -9.09 -24.41
C THR A 28 7.78 -8.66 -23.40
N TYR A 29 6.51 -9.04 -23.57
CA TYR A 29 5.44 -8.70 -22.62
C TYR A 29 5.76 -9.19 -21.19
N VAL A 30 6.17 -10.44 -21.04
CA VAL A 30 6.55 -11.02 -19.74
C VAL A 30 7.79 -10.33 -19.17
N ILE A 31 8.83 -10.13 -19.99
CA ILE A 31 10.07 -9.47 -19.57
C ILE A 31 9.80 -8.02 -19.14
N THR A 32 8.97 -7.28 -19.87
CA THR A 32 8.57 -5.92 -19.46
C THR A 32 7.79 -5.94 -18.16
N GLY A 33 6.93 -6.93 -17.93
CA GLY A 33 6.24 -7.11 -16.64
C GLY A 33 7.24 -7.25 -15.49
N ILE A 34 8.24 -8.13 -15.63
CA ILE A 34 9.25 -8.39 -14.59
C ILE A 34 10.18 -7.18 -14.39
N LEU A 35 10.64 -6.55 -15.49
CA LEU A 35 11.59 -5.43 -15.42
C LEU A 35 10.94 -4.12 -14.96
N LEU A 36 9.65 -3.89 -15.26
CA LEU A 36 8.96 -2.67 -14.85
C LEU A 36 8.27 -2.81 -13.48
N ASP A 37 8.06 -4.01 -12.95
CA ASP A 37 7.52 -4.20 -11.58
C ASP A 37 8.45 -3.57 -10.52
N GLU A 38 9.75 -3.46 -10.82
CA GLU A 38 10.73 -2.77 -9.98
C GLU A 38 10.90 -1.28 -10.30
N LYS A 39 10.30 -0.79 -11.41
CA LYS A 39 10.53 0.56 -11.95
C LYS A 39 9.32 1.48 -11.90
N ILE A 40 8.31 1.16 -11.09
CA ILE A 40 7.45 2.20 -10.49
C ILE A 40 8.04 2.54 -9.12
N GLU A 41 9.29 3.00 -9.08
CA GLU A 41 9.87 3.48 -7.83
C GLU A 41 10.98 4.52 -8.10
N LYS A 42 11.10 5.45 -7.13
CA LYS A 42 12.28 6.26 -6.78
C LYS A 42 12.30 7.71 -7.25
N GLN A 43 11.32 8.49 -6.80
CA GLN A 43 11.66 9.81 -6.26
C GLN A 43 11.96 9.65 -4.76
N ALA A 44 13.08 10.18 -4.28
CA ALA A 44 13.38 10.17 -2.85
C ALA A 44 12.21 10.83 -2.09
N GLY A 45 11.59 10.09 -1.16
CA GLY A 45 10.40 10.54 -0.42
C GLY A 45 9.05 9.95 -0.85
N THR A 46 9.03 8.87 -1.64
CA THR A 46 7.80 8.18 -2.07
C THR A 46 6.99 7.65 -0.88
N SER A 47 5.75 8.12 -0.77
CA SER A 47 4.73 7.58 0.13
C SER A 47 4.28 6.22 -0.38
N LYS A 48 4.45 5.17 0.43
CA LYS A 48 4.06 3.80 0.12
C LYS A 48 2.70 3.48 0.76
N ALA A 49 1.74 3.02 -0.04
CA ALA A 49 0.43 2.61 0.48
C ALA A 49 0.56 1.32 1.30
N MET A 50 -0.04 1.29 2.49
CA MET A 50 -0.16 0.07 3.30
C MET A 50 -1.46 -0.64 2.93
N GLN A 51 -1.40 -1.96 2.87
CA GLN A 51 -2.56 -2.81 2.62
C GLN A 51 -3.29 -3.04 3.95
N LEU A 52 -4.62 -2.87 3.92
CA LEU A 52 -5.49 -3.20 5.03
C LEU A 52 -5.87 -4.68 4.95
N GLN A 53 -5.89 -5.35 6.11
CA GLN A 53 -6.48 -6.68 6.22
C GLN A 53 -8.01 -6.61 5.96
N PRO A 54 -8.65 -7.61 5.32
CA PRO A 54 -10.02 -7.56 4.81
C PRO A 54 -11.15 -7.27 5.83
N ASP A 55 -10.87 -7.33 7.14
CA ASP A 55 -11.84 -7.03 8.21
C ASP A 55 -11.41 -5.83 9.08
N CYS A 56 -10.53 -4.97 8.56
CA CYS A 56 -10.04 -3.81 9.29
C CYS A 56 -11.06 -2.64 9.27
N HIS A 57 -11.81 -2.53 10.37
CA HIS A 57 -12.63 -1.36 10.70
C HIS A 57 -12.14 -0.75 12.01
N LEU A 58 -11.85 0.55 12.00
CA LEU A 58 -11.15 1.20 13.11
C LEU A 58 -11.92 1.14 14.43
N LEU A 59 -13.26 1.19 14.40
CA LEU A 59 -14.11 1.09 15.59
C LEU A 59 -14.40 -0.35 16.03
N SER A 60 -14.07 -1.35 15.21
CA SER A 60 -14.36 -2.76 15.51
C SER A 60 -13.24 -3.48 16.28
N GLY A 61 -12.07 -2.84 16.44
CA GLY A 61 -10.98 -3.38 17.24
C GLY A 61 -9.61 -3.02 16.70
N VAL A 62 -8.72 -4.03 16.64
CA VAL A 62 -7.35 -3.86 16.16
C VAL A 62 -7.31 -4.05 14.65
N CYS A 63 -6.86 -3.01 13.95
CA CYS A 63 -6.62 -2.98 12.53
C CYS A 63 -5.16 -3.27 12.23
N GLU A 64 -4.90 -4.33 11.46
CA GLU A 64 -3.56 -4.67 10.99
C GLU A 64 -3.32 -4.10 9.59
N LEU A 65 -2.23 -3.35 9.46
CA LEU A 65 -1.76 -2.70 8.24
C LEU A 65 -0.43 -3.33 7.86
N GLN A 66 -0.33 -3.83 6.63
CA GLN A 66 0.87 -4.48 6.15
C GLN A 66 1.40 -3.82 4.89
N HIS A 67 2.71 -3.62 4.88
CA HIS A 67 3.51 -3.34 3.71
C HIS A 67 4.74 -4.25 3.76
N ARG A 68 5.33 -4.59 2.61
CA ARG A 68 6.46 -5.54 2.50
C ARG A 68 7.60 -5.29 3.51
N GLU A 69 7.79 -4.04 3.91
CA GLU A 69 8.86 -3.58 4.80
C GLU A 69 8.42 -3.26 6.24
N ILE A 70 7.11 -3.08 6.49
CA ILE A 70 6.59 -2.63 7.79
C ILE A 70 5.18 -3.17 8.03
N ALA A 71 4.95 -3.65 9.26
CA ALA A 71 3.62 -3.97 9.76
C ALA A 71 3.26 -3.00 10.88
N ALA A 72 1.99 -2.59 10.94
CA ALA A 72 1.48 -1.68 11.94
C ALA A 72 0.10 -2.11 12.43
N ASN A 73 -0.11 -2.07 13.73
CA ASN A 73 -1.39 -2.34 14.38
C ASN A 73 -1.92 -1.04 14.94
N ILE A 74 -3.14 -0.67 14.56
CA ILE A 74 -3.83 0.52 15.05
C ILE A 74 -5.12 0.10 15.76
N ALA A 75 -5.41 0.72 16.90
CA ALA A 75 -6.61 0.46 17.68
C ALA A 75 -7.12 1.74 18.31
N VAL A 76 -8.43 1.81 18.52
CA VAL A 76 -9.08 2.94 19.21
C VAL A 76 -9.71 2.43 20.49
N GLU A 77 -9.46 3.12 21.59
CA GLU A 77 -10.06 2.85 22.89
C GLU A 77 -10.73 4.11 23.44
N ASP A 78 -11.92 3.97 24.01
CA ASP A 78 -12.57 5.02 24.78
C ASP A 78 -12.09 4.99 26.24
N LYS A 79 -11.45 6.07 26.70
CA LYS A 79 -10.97 6.23 28.07
C LYS A 79 -11.43 7.55 28.65
N GLN A 80 -12.21 7.49 29.74
CA GLN A 80 -12.69 8.68 30.47
C GLN A 80 -13.40 9.71 29.58
N GLY A 81 -14.20 9.23 28.61
CA GLY A 81 -14.95 10.09 27.68
C GLY A 81 -14.13 10.63 26.50
N LYS A 82 -12.86 10.26 26.37
CA LYS A 82 -11.99 10.62 25.25
C LYS A 82 -11.60 9.38 24.45
N GLN A 83 -11.44 9.53 23.13
CA GLN A 83 -10.90 8.46 22.30
C GLN A 83 -9.37 8.57 22.21
N LEU A 84 -8.70 7.47 22.53
CA LEU A 84 -7.26 7.30 22.39
C LEU A 84 -7.01 6.35 21.23
N VAL A 85 -6.19 6.78 20.28
CA VAL A 85 -5.68 5.92 19.21
C VAL A 85 -4.30 5.42 19.61
N TYR A 86 -4.14 4.11 19.60
CA TYR A 86 -2.88 3.44 19.81
C TYR A 86 -2.35 2.91 18.49
N LEU A 87 -1.06 3.09 18.26
CA LEU A 87 -0.35 2.57 17.11
C LEU A 87 0.90 1.82 17.57
N ALA A 88 1.05 0.60 17.09
CA ALA A 88 2.23 -0.23 17.31
C ALA A 88 2.83 -0.65 15.97
N THR A 89 4.13 -0.49 15.78
CA THR A 89 4.83 -0.84 14.54
C THR A 89 5.87 -1.94 14.75
N SER A 90 6.12 -2.76 13.73
CA SER A 90 7.14 -3.82 13.78
C SER A 90 8.57 -3.26 13.84
N VAL A 91 8.80 -2.14 13.15
CA VAL A 91 10.07 -1.41 13.08
C VAL A 91 9.96 -0.03 13.75
N PRO A 92 11.06 0.54 14.28
CA PRO A 92 11.02 1.90 14.82
C PRO A 92 10.73 2.92 13.72
N ILE A 93 9.91 3.91 14.03
CA ILE A 93 9.56 5.02 13.14
C ILE A 93 9.94 6.35 13.79
N GLN A 94 10.10 7.40 12.99
CA GLN A 94 10.44 8.74 13.47
C GLN A 94 9.21 9.51 13.95
N GLY A 95 8.04 9.22 13.35
CA GLY A 95 6.79 9.89 13.69
C GLY A 95 5.61 9.28 12.97
N ALA A 96 4.42 9.55 13.52
CA ALA A 96 3.14 9.19 12.93
C ALA A 96 2.18 10.38 12.99
N LEU A 97 1.43 10.58 11.92
CA LEU A 97 0.36 11.57 11.82
C LEU A 97 -0.95 10.85 11.56
N LEU A 98 -2.02 11.34 12.17
CA LEU A 98 -3.37 10.81 11.96
C LEU A 98 -4.33 11.96 11.67
N SER A 99 -5.14 11.80 10.64
CA SER A 99 -6.25 12.69 10.32
C SER A 99 -7.55 11.90 10.25
N ILE A 100 -8.64 12.56 10.62
CA ILE A 100 -10.00 12.04 10.49
C ILE A 100 -10.68 12.92 9.46
N ARG A 101 -11.26 12.31 8.41
CA ARG A 101 -11.84 13.02 7.27
C ARG A 101 -10.79 13.92 6.59
N ASP A 102 -11.14 15.18 6.31
CA ASP A 102 -10.29 16.20 5.70
C ASP A 102 -9.76 17.20 6.74
N ALA A 103 -9.78 16.82 8.02
CA ALA A 103 -9.22 17.65 9.08
C ALA A 103 -7.68 17.72 9.00
N ALA A 104 -7.11 18.73 9.64
CA ALA A 104 -5.66 18.86 9.72
C ALA A 104 -5.04 17.64 10.45
N PRO A 105 -3.94 17.06 9.93
CA PRO A 105 -3.29 15.92 10.57
C PRO A 105 -2.77 16.27 11.97
N SER A 106 -3.07 15.40 12.93
CA SER A 106 -2.60 15.50 14.31
C SER A 106 -1.41 14.57 14.55
N PRO A 107 -0.30 15.07 15.11
CA PRO A 107 0.87 14.25 15.38
C PRO A 107 0.66 13.33 16.57
N MET A 108 0.97 12.04 16.40
CA MET A 108 0.98 11.07 17.48
C MET A 108 2.21 11.25 18.36
N ARG A 109 2.08 10.96 19.66
CA ARG A 109 3.18 11.02 20.63
C ARG A 109 3.76 9.64 20.89
N SER A 110 5.08 9.54 20.93
CA SER A 110 5.77 8.29 21.27
C SER A 110 5.52 7.90 22.73
N ARG A 111 5.24 6.62 22.98
CA ARG A 111 5.02 6.04 24.32
C ARG A 111 6.21 5.17 24.70
N GLY A 112 7.30 5.81 25.09
CA GLY A 112 8.52 5.20 25.63
C GLY A 112 9.41 4.46 24.64
N THR A 113 8.90 4.08 23.46
CA THR A 113 9.69 3.45 22.38
C THR A 113 9.31 4.04 21.03
N ALA A 114 10.23 4.07 20.07
CA ALA A 114 9.98 4.51 18.69
C ALA A 114 9.01 3.59 17.91
N LYS A 115 8.47 2.54 18.54
CA LYS A 115 7.52 1.59 17.96
C LYS A 115 6.09 1.73 18.48
N ARG A 116 5.88 2.51 19.55
CA ARG A 116 4.56 2.67 20.18
C ARG A 116 4.20 4.14 20.22
N TRP A 117 3.01 4.44 19.73
CA TRP A 117 2.53 5.80 19.54
C TRP A 117 1.10 5.91 20.04
N VAL A 118 0.75 7.08 20.56
CA VAL A 118 -0.59 7.35 21.08
C VAL A 118 -1.02 8.76 20.66
N LEU A 119 -2.30 8.89 20.32
CA LEU A 119 -2.94 10.17 20.07
C LEU A 119 -4.26 10.24 20.82
N GLU A 120 -4.47 11.34 21.52
CA GLU A 120 -5.78 11.70 22.06
C GLU A 120 -6.55 12.48 21.00
N LEU A 121 -7.68 11.94 20.57
CA LEU A 121 -8.51 12.58 19.56
C LEU A 121 -9.28 13.74 20.18
N GLN A 122 -9.19 14.91 19.54
CA GLN A 122 -10.01 16.08 19.88
C GLN A 122 -11.45 15.91 19.39
N GLN A 123 -11.65 15.13 18.33
CA GLN A 123 -12.93 14.83 17.73
C GLN A 123 -13.12 13.31 17.67
N ARG A 124 -14.29 12.83 18.13
CA ARG A 124 -14.65 11.41 18.06
C ARG A 124 -14.82 10.98 16.59
N VAL A 125 -14.29 9.81 16.26
CA VAL A 125 -14.47 9.19 14.93
C VAL A 125 -15.95 8.82 14.78
N GLY A 126 -16.61 9.37 13.77
CA GLY A 126 -17.97 8.98 13.40
C GLY A 126 -17.99 7.69 12.58
N GLU A 127 -19.14 7.02 12.52
CA GLU A 127 -19.29 5.73 11.82
C GLU A 127 -18.94 5.83 10.33
N ASN A 128 -19.26 6.95 9.68
CA ASN A 128 -18.98 7.16 8.25
C ASN A 128 -17.64 7.88 7.97
N ASP A 129 -16.78 8.07 8.97
CA ASP A 129 -15.51 8.76 8.76
C ASP A 129 -14.44 7.82 8.21
N VAL A 130 -13.52 8.39 7.42
CA VAL A 130 -12.29 7.72 6.98
C VAL A 130 -11.12 8.31 7.74
N VAL A 131 -10.31 7.43 8.34
CA VAL A 131 -9.11 7.81 9.08
C VAL A 131 -7.90 7.61 8.19
N ARG A 132 -7.12 8.67 8.02
CA ARG A 132 -5.87 8.67 7.24
C ARG A 132 -4.69 8.62 8.19
N LEU A 133 -3.88 7.58 8.07
CA LEU A 133 -2.67 7.38 8.84
C LEU A 133 -1.45 7.60 7.94
N ALA A 134 -0.47 8.36 8.42
CA ALA A 134 0.82 8.51 7.76
C ALA A 134 1.96 8.20 8.74
N LEU A 135 2.92 7.38 8.31
CA LEU A 135 4.08 6.97 9.10
C LEU A 135 5.36 7.44 8.41
N ALA A 136 6.32 7.94 9.18
CA ALA A 136 7.63 8.34 8.68
C ALA A 136 8.73 7.44 9.26
N SER A 137 9.50 6.80 8.39
CA SER A 137 10.75 6.11 8.74
C SER A 137 11.95 6.84 8.15
N ASP A 138 13.17 6.43 8.50
CA ASP A 138 14.42 7.07 8.03
C ASP A 138 14.51 7.18 6.50
N LYS A 139 13.95 6.22 5.77
CA LYS A 139 14.09 6.13 4.31
C LYS A 139 12.76 6.28 3.56
N ASN A 140 11.65 5.86 4.17
CA ASN A 140 10.35 5.73 3.51
C ASN A 140 9.23 6.37 4.32
N ARG A 141 8.21 6.85 3.62
CA ARG A 141 6.93 7.27 4.23
C ARG A 141 5.87 6.25 3.86
N TYR A 142 4.96 5.96 4.77
CA TYR A 142 3.87 5.03 4.55
C TYR A 142 2.54 5.73 4.80
N PHE A 143 1.49 5.36 4.06
CA PHE A 143 0.15 5.88 4.30
C PHE A 143 -0.90 4.78 4.21
N ALA A 144 -1.98 4.93 4.98
CA ALA A 144 -3.13 4.04 4.96
C ALA A 144 -4.41 4.86 5.13
N GLU A 145 -5.47 4.44 4.44
CA GLU A 145 -6.83 4.96 4.67
C GLU A 145 -7.68 3.85 5.26
N ILE A 146 -8.31 4.12 6.40
CA ILE A 146 -9.02 3.13 7.21
C ILE A 146 -10.46 3.61 7.42
N PRO A 147 -11.47 2.85 6.96
CA PRO A 147 -12.85 3.18 7.24
C PRO A 147 -13.17 2.95 8.72
N ALA A 148 -14.00 3.82 9.31
CA ALA A 148 -14.40 3.70 10.71
C ALA A 148 -15.30 2.47 10.96
N THR A 149 -16.27 2.22 10.07
CA THR A 149 -17.13 1.04 10.05
C THR A 149 -17.19 0.39 8.66
N ARG A 150 -17.97 -0.69 8.52
CA ARG A 150 -18.16 -1.43 7.26
C ARG A 150 -19.02 -0.69 6.25
#